data_AF-A0A937NVB9-F1
#
_entry.id   AF-A0A937NVB9-F1
#
_cell.length_a   1.000
_cell.length_b   1.000
_cell.length_c   1.000
_cell.angle_alpha   90.00
_cell.angle_beta   90.00
_cell.angle_gamma   90.00
#
_symmetry.space_group_name_H-M   'P 1'
#
loop_
_entity.id
_entity.type
_entity.pdbx_description
1 polymer ?
#
loop_
_entity_poly.entity_id
_entity_poly.type
_entity_poly.pdbx_seq_one_letter_code
_entity_poly.pdbx_strand_id
1 'polypeptide(L)'
;MKTITRRIIRTAIESDPDVTTSQARDALALLEGKTTDGAIQPLLLTVPQTCTVLGISRQSLWRLAHDGALVPTKVRGSTRYRWADVESFARGDTEREG
;
A
#
# COMPACT_ATOMS: atom_id res chain seq x y z
N MET A 1 20.44 -14.47 14.72
CA MET A 1 19.63 -15.63 15.19
C MET A 1 20.49 -16.89 15.15
N LYS A 2 20.37 -17.81 16.12
CA LYS A 2 21.12 -19.09 16.13
C LYS A 2 20.63 -20.00 14.99
N THR A 3 21.55 -20.73 14.34
CA THR A 3 21.28 -21.57 13.16
C THR A 3 20.20 -22.63 13.39
N ILE A 4 20.13 -23.19 14.60
CA ILE A 4 19.12 -24.18 15.01
C ILE A 4 17.71 -23.57 15.03
N THR A 5 17.56 -22.39 15.65
CA THR A 5 16.27 -21.67 15.72
C THR A 5 15.72 -21.36 14.33
N ARG A 6 16.60 -20.98 13.40
CA ARG A 6 16.23 -20.70 12.01
C ARG A 6 15.65 -21.92 11.29
N ARG A 7 16.28 -23.08 11.48
CA ARG A 7 15.89 -24.32 10.82
C ARG A 7 14.52 -24.79 11.29
N ILE A 8 14.27 -24.72 12.60
CA ILE A 8 12.98 -25.09 13.19
C ILE A 8 11.84 -24.24 12.63
N ILE A 9 12.02 -22.91 12.60
CA ILE A 9 10.98 -21.98 12.10
C ILE A 9 10.71 -22.22 10.61
N ARG A 10 11.76 -22.43 9.80
CA ARG A 10 11.61 -22.75 8.37
C ARG A 10 10.76 -24.01 8.16
N THR A 11 11.08 -25.08 8.87
CA THR A 11 10.36 -26.35 8.75
C THR A 11 8.90 -26.21 9.18
N ALA A 12 8.61 -25.41 10.22
CA ALA A 12 7.25 -25.14 10.64
C ALA A 12 6.43 -24.41 9.55
N ILE A 13 7.01 -23.38 8.93
CA ILE A 13 6.36 -22.62 7.83
C ILE A 13 6.08 -23.51 6.62
N GLU A 14 7.02 -24.39 6.26
CA GLU A 14 6.90 -25.26 5.07
C GLU A 14 5.90 -26.42 5.28
N SER A 15 5.62 -26.79 6.54
CA SER A 15 4.77 -27.94 6.87
C SER A 15 3.35 -27.54 7.28
N ASP A 16 3.06 -26.25 7.41
CA ASP A 16 1.76 -25.73 7.84
C ASP A 16 0.80 -25.59 6.63
N PRO A 17 -0.29 -26.38 6.56
CA PRO A 17 -1.23 -26.35 5.44
C PRO A 17 -2.06 -25.06 5.38
N ASP A 18 -2.13 -24.29 6.47
CA ASP A 18 -2.90 -23.04 6.55
C ASP A 18 -2.07 -21.82 6.13
N VAL A 19 -0.76 -22.00 5.90
CA VAL A 19 0.14 -20.93 5.46
C VAL A 19 0.12 -20.82 3.94
N THR A 20 -0.29 -19.65 3.45
CA THR A 20 -0.26 -19.36 2.01
C THR A 20 1.16 -19.17 1.49
N THR A 21 1.38 -19.39 0.19
CA THR A 21 2.67 -19.17 -0.49
C THR A 21 3.19 -17.75 -0.32
N SER A 22 2.32 -16.75 -0.18
CA SER A 22 2.74 -15.37 0.08
C SER A 22 3.26 -15.19 1.50
N GLN A 23 2.54 -15.70 2.49
CA GLN A 23 2.94 -15.61 3.90
C GLN A 23 4.24 -16.36 4.18
N ALA A 24 4.42 -17.56 3.58
CA ALA A 24 5.66 -18.31 3.69
C ALA A 24 6.86 -17.54 3.14
N ARG A 25 6.70 -16.88 1.98
CA ARG A 25 7.74 -16.05 1.36
C ARG A 25 8.15 -14.88 2.25
N ASP A 26 7.17 -14.16 2.78
CA ASP A 26 7.41 -12.98 3.62
C ASP A 26 8.08 -13.36 4.94
N ALA A 27 7.61 -14.44 5.59
CA ALA A 27 8.22 -14.97 6.80
C ALA A 27 9.66 -15.43 6.58
N LEU A 28 9.95 -16.10 5.45
CA LEU A 28 11.31 -16.51 5.09
C LEU A 28 12.22 -15.32 4.81
N ALA A 29 11.72 -14.27 4.15
CA ALA A 29 12.48 -13.04 3.91
C ALA A 29 12.91 -12.36 5.23
N LEU A 30 12.00 -12.27 6.20
CA LEU A 30 12.29 -11.76 7.54
C LEU A 30 13.37 -12.59 8.26
N LEU A 31 13.30 -13.92 8.16
CA LEU A 31 14.34 -14.82 8.71
C LEU A 31 15.70 -14.66 8.00
N GLU A 32 15.73 -14.10 6.79
CA GLU A 32 16.92 -13.74 6.04
C GLU A 32 17.51 -12.38 6.40
N GLY A 33 16.86 -11.63 7.29
CA GLY A 33 17.24 -10.24 7.55
C GLY A 33 17.02 -9.34 6.35
N LYS A 34 16.36 -9.86 5.30
CA LYS A 34 15.74 -9.04 4.27
C LYS A 34 14.52 -8.46 4.96
N THR A 35 14.57 -7.17 5.29
CA THR A 35 13.31 -6.44 5.39
C THR A 35 12.64 -6.66 4.04
N THR A 36 11.51 -7.36 4.03
CA THR A 36 10.40 -6.86 3.23
C THR A 36 10.28 -5.44 3.73
N ASP A 37 10.90 -4.48 3.04
CA ASP A 37 10.55 -3.09 3.16
C ASP A 37 9.05 -3.15 2.91
N GLY A 38 8.27 -3.21 3.99
CA GLY A 38 6.83 -3.10 3.94
C GLY A 38 6.67 -1.76 3.30
N ALA A 39 6.45 -1.76 1.98
CA ALA A 39 6.81 -0.66 1.12
C ALA A 39 6.23 0.57 1.79
N ILE A 40 7.10 1.47 2.30
CA ILE A 40 6.63 2.60 3.08
C ILE A 40 5.81 3.40 2.09
N GLN A 41 4.50 3.19 2.13
CA GLN A 41 3.57 3.80 1.20
C GLN A 41 3.73 5.29 1.45
N PRO A 42 4.13 6.07 0.43
CA PRO A 42 4.38 7.48 0.64
C PRO A 42 3.10 8.12 1.14
N LEU A 43 3.18 8.82 2.28
CA LEU A 43 2.03 9.51 2.89
C LEU A 43 1.30 10.40 1.89
N LEU A 44 2.06 10.97 0.95
CA LEU A 44 1.58 11.84 -0.11
C LEU A 44 1.96 11.28 -1.48
N LEU A 45 0.94 11.07 -2.31
CA LEU A 45 1.06 10.67 -3.70
C LEU A 45 1.17 11.88 -4.62
N THR A 46 2.00 11.74 -5.64
CA THR A 46 2.00 12.62 -6.82
C THR A 46 0.78 12.36 -7.70
N VAL A 47 0.46 13.30 -8.58
CA VAL A 47 -0.61 13.13 -9.59
C VAL A 47 -0.47 11.83 -10.40
N PRO A 48 0.71 11.47 -10.97
CA PRO A 48 0.86 10.20 -11.66
C PRO A 48 0.61 8.98 -10.77
N GLN A 49 1.09 8.98 -9.53
CA GLN A 49 0.88 7.87 -8.61
C GLN A 49 -0.60 7.71 -8.25
N THR A 50 -1.31 8.80 -7.98
CA THR A 50 -2.76 8.76 -7.72
C THR A 50 -3.53 8.22 -8.92
N CYS A 51 -3.19 8.65 -10.14
CA CYS A 51 -3.75 8.09 -11.37
C CYS A 51 -3.51 6.57 -11.48
N THR A 52 -2.29 6.11 -11.16
CA THR A 52 -1.95 4.68 -11.18
C THR A 52 -2.76 3.89 -10.15
N VAL A 53 -2.87 4.39 -8.92
CA VAL A 53 -3.61 3.72 -7.83
C VAL A 53 -5.09 3.57 -8.18
N LEU A 54 -5.70 4.62 -8.72
CA LEU A 54 -7.13 4.63 -9.09
C LEU A 54 -7.40 4.04 -10.47
N GLY A 55 -6.37 3.78 -11.29
CA GLY A 55 -6.54 3.32 -12.67
C GLY A 55 -7.21 4.35 -13.59
N ILE A 56 -7.01 5.65 -13.36
CA ILE A 56 -7.71 6.73 -14.09
C ILE A 56 -6.75 7.69 -14.81
N SER A 57 -7.31 8.44 -15.78
CA SER A 57 -6.59 9.51 -16.47
C SER A 57 -6.36 10.74 -15.57
N ARG A 58 -5.37 11.58 -15.93
CA ARG A 58 -5.14 12.87 -15.24
C ARG A 58 -6.34 13.81 -15.36
N GLN A 59 -7.07 13.76 -16.47
CA GLN A 59 -8.26 14.58 -16.68
C GLN A 59 -9.39 14.13 -15.73
N SER A 60 -9.57 12.82 -15.54
CA SER A 60 -10.51 12.27 -14.58
C SER A 60 -10.15 12.68 -13.15
N LEU A 61 -8.86 12.60 -12.79
CA LEU A 61 -8.39 13.05 -11.48
C LEU A 61 -8.61 14.55 -11.27
N TRP A 62 -8.42 15.37 -12.31
CA TRP A 62 -8.72 16.80 -12.24
C TRP A 62 -10.21 17.06 -11.99
N ARG A 63 -11.11 16.31 -12.64
CA ARG A 63 -12.55 16.40 -12.38
C ARG A 63 -12.88 16.02 -10.94
N LEU A 64 -12.36 14.90 -10.44
CA LEU A 64 -12.56 14.49 -9.04
C LEU A 64 -12.10 15.56 -8.03
N ALA A 65 -10.96 16.20 -8.30
CA ALA A 65 -10.47 17.29 -7.47
C ALA A 65 -11.32 18.57 -7.59
N HIS A 66 -11.85 18.86 -8.78
CA HIS A 66 -12.73 19.99 -9.02
C HIS A 66 -14.11 19.81 -8.36
N ASP A 67 -14.65 18.60 -8.42
CA ASP A 67 -15.94 18.20 -7.86
C ASP A 67 -15.88 17.96 -6.34
N GLY A 68 -14.68 18.10 -5.73
CA GLY A 68 -14.47 17.92 -4.29
C GLY A 68 -14.41 16.46 -3.83
N ALA A 69 -14.60 15.51 -4.74
CA ALA A 69 -14.57 14.07 -4.45
C ALA A 69 -13.21 13.57 -3.96
N LEU A 70 -12.12 14.26 -4.31
CA LEU A 70 -10.78 13.97 -3.80
C LEU A 70 -10.00 15.27 -3.56
N VAL A 71 -9.58 15.52 -2.31
CA VAL A 71 -9.02 16.82 -1.93
C VAL A 71 -7.51 16.88 -2.18
N PRO A 72 -7.02 17.78 -3.07
CA PRO A 72 -5.59 17.95 -3.29
C PRO A 72 -4.93 18.77 -2.16
N THR A 73 -3.74 18.35 -1.74
CA THR A 73 -2.86 19.11 -0.84
C THR A 73 -1.74 19.77 -1.63
N LYS A 74 -1.39 21.02 -1.31
CA LYS A 74 -0.25 21.72 -1.92
C LYS A 74 1.00 21.57 -1.04
N VAL A 75 2.09 21.08 -1.62
CA VAL A 75 3.40 20.97 -0.96
C VAL A 75 4.44 21.64 -1.84
N ARG A 76 5.00 22.78 -1.39
CA ARG A 76 5.97 23.59 -2.15
C ARG A 76 5.53 23.84 -3.60
N GLY A 77 4.27 24.23 -3.80
CA GLY A 77 3.67 24.48 -5.13
C GLY A 77 3.25 23.23 -5.91
N SER A 78 3.67 22.04 -5.50
CA SER A 78 3.26 20.79 -6.14
C SER A 78 1.94 20.26 -5.58
N THR A 79 1.08 19.74 -6.46
CA THR A 79 -0.14 19.01 -6.05
C THR A 79 0.21 17.61 -5.56
N ARG A 80 -0.35 17.23 -4.41
CA ARG A 80 -0.26 15.92 -3.79
C ARG A 80 -1.62 15.45 -3.29
N TYR A 81 -1.77 14.15 -3.11
CA TYR A 81 -2.95 13.55 -2.51
C TYR A 81 -2.52 12.65 -1.36
N ARG A 82 -3.28 12.62 -0.26
CA ARG A 82 -2.96 11.72 0.84
C ARG A 82 -3.24 10.29 0.41
N TRP A 83 -2.35 9.37 0.75
CA TRP A 83 -2.57 7.94 0.47
C TRP A 83 -3.90 7.46 1.07
N ALA A 84 -4.17 7.78 2.33
CA ALA A 84 -5.36 7.36 3.05
C ALA A 84 -6.67 7.78 2.35
N ASP A 85 -6.74 9.01 1.85
CA ASP A 85 -7.94 9.52 1.17
C ASP A 85 -8.15 8.80 -0.18
N VAL A 86 -7.06 8.59 -0.94
CA VAL A 86 -7.09 7.88 -2.22
C VAL A 86 -7.47 6.42 -2.02
N GLU A 87 -6.93 5.77 -0.99
CA GLU A 87 -7.27 4.39 -0.64
C GLU A 87 -8.73 4.26 -0.20
N SER A 88 -9.22 5.14 0.67
CA SER A 88 -10.61 5.16 1.13
C SER A 88 -11.57 5.40 -0.04
N PHE A 89 -11.23 6.33 -0.94
CA PHE A 89 -11.99 6.57 -2.17
C PHE A 89 -12.03 5.33 -3.07
N ALA A 90 -10.91 4.62 -3.24
CA ALA A 90 -10.84 3.40 -4.05
C ALA A 90 -11.68 2.26 -3.48
N ARG A 91 -11.79 2.16 -2.16
CA ARG A 91 -12.62 1.17 -1.46
C ARG A 91 -14.12 1.51 -1.51
N GLY A 92 -14.46 2.75 -1.82
CA GLY A 92 -15.84 3.26 -1.76
C GLY A 92 -16.26 3.64 -0.35
N ASP A 93 -15.30 3.80 0.57
CA ASP A 93 -15.52 4.16 1.98
C ASP A 93 -15.81 5.66 2.16
N THR A 94 -15.94 6.42 1.07
CA THR A 94 -16.36 7.82 1.11
C THR A 94 -17.78 7.89 1.66
N GLU A 95 -17.87 8.17 2.97
CA GLU A 95 -19.12 8.50 3.65
C GLU A 95 -19.85 9.57 2.83
N ARG A 96 -21.01 9.19 2.30
CA ARG A 96 -21.98 10.14 1.77
C ARG A 96 -22.55 10.92 2.97
N GLU A 97 -21.88 11.99 3.38
CA GLU A 97 -22.57 13.07 4.07
C GLU A 97 -23.37 13.84 3.01
N GLY A 98 -24.70 13.84 3.20
CA GLY A 98 -25.69 14.42 2.30
C GLY A 98 -25.84 15.94 2.42
#